data_AF-A0A0R2KGW0-F1
#
_entry.id   AF-A0A0R2KGW0-F1
#
_cell.length_a   1.000
_cell.length_b   1.000
_cell.length_c   1.000
_cell.angle_alpha   90.00
_cell.angle_beta   90.00
_cell.angle_gamma   90.00
#
_symmetry.space_group_name_H-M   'P 1'
#
loop_
_entity.id
_entity.type
_entity.pdbx_description
1 polymer ?
#
loop_
_entity_poly.entity_id
_entity_poly.type
_entity_poly.pdbx_seq_one_letter_code
_entity_poly.pdbx_strand_id
1 'polypeptide(L)'
;MDDITKLKVDAIVNTSSCYLDDYTGFQGAIKKAAGTEMETEFKLKFETGIKEGTSGFTKGYNLPAKYIIHTVIPQRNFFNPTSLKNCYESILKTASEIEIKSLALPLLGCGDKGWTMDESLKVALRVFINCDHDIDEIFIVTDKEDEFKAVNAVIRKKRCLLLLEGVRELHRRGYQNVRILPYMAPSGVFWRLDIFDTITNNKLRYSSGGQEQLGNSIVQVDDSSSKVADVIFKELSLTEVQKADQEYAIWLDCLVEASIGIFQLPWAFAEYVETDCWHLGSIQFPLPPNYRRNIEL
;
A
#
# COMPACT_ATOMS: atom_id res chain seq x y z
N MET A 1 10.57 -7.19 8.70
CA MET A 1 10.57 -7.50 10.14
C MET A 1 11.96 -7.23 10.63
N ASP A 2 12.15 -6.18 11.41
CA ASP A 2 13.48 -5.71 11.81
C ASP A 2 13.39 -4.85 13.08
N ASP A 3 14.54 -4.58 13.69
CA ASP A 3 14.70 -3.64 14.80
C ASP A 3 14.99 -2.24 14.24
N ILE A 4 14.02 -1.33 14.41
CA ILE A 4 14.12 0.04 13.86
C ILE A 4 15.37 0.79 14.33
N THR A 5 15.90 0.46 15.53
CA THR A 5 17.07 1.14 16.11
C THR A 5 18.38 0.80 15.38
N LYS A 6 18.38 -0.24 14.53
CA LYS A 6 19.52 -0.70 13.77
C LYS A 6 19.49 -0.27 12.30
N LEU A 7 18.40 0.33 11.84
CA LEU A 7 18.22 0.68 10.44
C LEU A 7 19.05 1.90 10.05
N LYS A 8 19.80 1.76 8.95
CA LYS A 8 20.57 2.84 8.34
C LYS A 8 19.71 3.56 7.30
N VAL A 9 18.86 4.45 7.79
CA VAL A 9 17.97 5.32 7.01
C VAL A 9 18.19 6.78 7.40
N ASP A 10 17.64 7.73 6.67
CA ASP A 10 17.81 9.14 7.01
C ASP A 10 17.03 9.51 8.28
N ALA A 11 15.78 9.03 8.42
CA ALA A 11 15.01 9.22 9.64
C ALA A 11 14.27 7.96 10.11
N ILE A 12 14.15 7.81 11.42
CA ILE A 12 13.21 6.88 12.05
C ILE A 12 12.09 7.65 12.76
N VAL A 13 10.90 7.05 12.86
CA VAL A 13 9.78 7.62 13.62
C VAL A 13 9.71 6.98 15.00
N ASN A 14 9.72 7.83 16.03
CA ASN A 14 9.41 7.46 17.40
C ASN A 14 7.96 7.86 17.73
N THR A 15 7.14 6.88 18.11
CA THR A 15 5.81 7.14 18.68
C THR A 15 5.96 7.57 20.13
N SER A 16 5.83 8.88 20.36
CA SER A 16 6.14 9.51 21.63
C SER A 16 4.89 9.82 22.46
N SER A 17 5.04 9.87 23.79
CA SER A 17 4.18 10.68 24.64
C SER A 17 4.54 12.17 24.43
N CYS A 18 3.67 13.09 24.84
CA CYS A 18 3.86 14.54 24.63
C CYS A 18 5.22 15.04 25.15
N TYR A 19 5.72 14.46 26.24
CA TYR A 19 6.96 14.87 26.93
C TYR A 19 8.09 13.85 26.86
N LEU A 20 7.96 12.80 26.04
CA LEU A 20 8.96 11.72 25.91
C LEU A 20 9.29 11.08 27.28
N ASP A 21 8.29 10.89 28.12
CA ASP A 21 8.41 10.41 29.50
C ASP A 21 8.22 8.89 29.66
N ASP A 22 7.92 8.17 28.58
CA ASP A 22 7.86 6.70 28.58
C ASP A 22 9.25 6.11 28.31
N TYR A 23 9.63 5.10 29.10
CA TYR A 23 10.91 4.40 29.00
C TYR A 23 10.75 2.92 28.68
N THR A 24 9.54 2.51 28.33
CA THR A 24 9.19 1.11 28.05
C THR A 24 8.94 0.88 26.56
N GLY A 25 8.87 -0.40 26.17
CA GLY A 25 8.54 -0.82 24.81
C GLY A 25 9.39 -0.15 23.72
N PHE A 26 8.72 0.23 22.64
CA PHE A 26 9.33 0.82 21.44
C PHE A 26 10.02 2.16 21.72
N GLN A 27 9.38 3.06 22.47
CA GLN A 27 9.96 4.37 22.82
C GLN A 27 11.20 4.20 23.69
N GLY A 28 11.14 3.31 24.68
CA GLY A 28 12.27 2.99 25.55
C GLY A 28 13.48 2.44 24.78
N ALA A 29 13.24 1.57 23.80
CA ALA A 29 14.29 1.05 22.94
C ALA A 29 15.00 2.16 22.14
N ILE A 30 14.24 3.06 21.50
CA ILE A 30 14.80 4.20 20.76
C ILE A 30 15.58 5.13 21.70
N LYS A 31 15.02 5.50 22.86
CA LYS A 31 15.70 6.39 23.83
C LYS A 31 17.03 5.80 24.31
N LYS A 32 17.01 4.52 24.70
CA LYS A 32 18.21 3.80 25.13
C LYS A 32 19.27 3.75 24.02
N ALA A 33 18.85 3.52 22.78
CA ALA A 33 19.76 3.43 21.63
C ALA A 33 20.29 4.80 21.18
N ALA A 34 19.49 5.87 21.27
CA ALA A 34 19.89 7.22 20.87
C ALA A 34 20.85 7.87 21.89
N GLY A 35 20.67 7.63 23.19
CA GLY A 35 21.45 8.27 24.26
C GLY A 35 20.73 9.47 24.90
N THR A 36 21.28 9.96 26.02
CA THR A 36 20.66 11.02 26.84
C THR A 36 20.73 12.40 26.18
N GLU A 37 21.64 12.57 25.22
CA GLU A 37 21.78 13.79 24.43
C GLU A 37 20.52 14.08 23.60
N MET A 38 19.85 13.03 23.12
CA MET A 38 18.59 13.13 22.40
C MET A 38 17.48 13.71 23.27
N GLU A 39 17.35 13.23 24.51
CA GLU A 39 16.37 13.77 25.45
C GLU A 39 16.66 15.23 25.81
N THR A 40 17.94 15.59 25.87
CA THR A 40 18.37 16.96 26.15
C THR A 40 17.96 17.90 25.01
N GLU A 41 18.21 17.52 23.75
CA GLU A 41 17.74 18.28 22.59
C GLU A 41 16.21 18.35 22.52
N PHE A 42 15.53 17.23 22.80
CA PHE A 42 14.06 17.20 22.81
C PHE A 42 13.50 18.22 23.82
N LYS A 43 14.00 18.22 25.06
CA LYS A 43 13.53 19.15 26.11
C LYS A 43 13.80 20.61 25.78
N LEU A 44 14.93 20.90 25.11
CA LEU A 44 15.29 22.25 24.68
C LEU A 44 14.41 22.75 23.51
N LYS A 45 14.06 21.86 22.57
CA LYS A 45 13.22 22.21 21.41
C LYS A 45 11.73 22.25 21.72
N PHE A 46 11.27 21.38 22.62
CA PHE A 46 9.86 21.14 22.89
C PHE A 46 9.57 21.33 24.38
N GLU A 47 9.83 22.53 24.91
CA GLU A 47 9.60 22.87 26.33
C GLU A 47 8.16 22.59 26.79
N THR A 48 7.18 22.81 25.91
CA THR A 48 5.75 22.52 26.15
C THR A 48 5.31 21.16 25.64
N GLY A 49 6.25 20.30 25.25
CA GLY A 49 6.00 19.02 24.58
C GLY A 49 5.52 19.16 23.13
N ILE A 50 5.31 18.01 22.49
CA ILE A 50 4.72 17.91 21.14
C ILE A 50 3.21 17.70 21.27
N LYS A 51 2.44 18.45 20.47
CA LYS A 51 0.98 18.35 20.46
C LYS A 51 0.54 17.04 19.79
N GLU A 52 -0.53 16.44 20.29
CA GLU A 52 -1.16 15.30 19.63
C GLU A 52 -1.48 15.57 18.16
N GLY A 53 -1.23 14.59 17.29
CA GLY A 53 -1.43 14.71 15.85
C GLY A 53 -0.34 15.49 15.12
N THR A 54 0.72 15.92 15.83
CA THR A 54 1.86 16.64 15.24
C THR A 54 3.16 15.90 15.49
N SER A 55 4.19 16.33 14.76
CA SER A 55 5.53 15.76 14.82
C SER A 55 6.60 16.86 14.92
N GLY A 56 7.72 16.50 15.52
CA GLY A 56 8.94 17.30 15.57
C GLY A 56 10.16 16.39 15.48
N PHE A 57 11.37 16.95 15.36
CA PHE A 57 12.57 16.12 15.16
C PHE A 57 13.75 16.51 16.05
N THR A 58 14.56 15.50 16.34
CA THR A 58 15.90 15.58 16.94
C THR A 58 16.92 14.89 16.03
N LYS A 59 18.21 15.03 16.33
CA LYS A 59 19.25 14.22 15.68
C LYS A 59 19.13 12.75 16.11
N GLY A 60 19.69 11.83 15.33
CA GLY A 60 19.73 10.40 15.65
C GLY A 60 20.75 10.01 16.72
N TYR A 61 21.75 10.86 16.98
CA TYR A 61 22.80 10.63 17.97
C TYR A 61 23.53 9.29 17.78
N ASN A 62 23.39 8.36 18.72
CA ASN A 62 24.04 7.06 18.68
C ASN A 62 23.34 6.07 17.72
N LEU A 63 22.19 6.43 17.14
CA LEU A 63 21.52 5.62 16.13
C LEU A 63 22.23 5.71 14.77
N PRO A 64 22.11 4.66 13.93
CA PRO A 64 22.55 4.72 12.54
C PRO A 64 21.76 5.73 11.68
N ALA A 65 20.56 6.09 12.12
CA ALA A 65 19.73 7.08 11.46
C ALA A 65 20.19 8.52 11.73
N LYS A 66 20.03 9.43 10.76
CA LYS A 66 20.46 10.82 10.92
C LYS A 66 19.54 11.62 11.83
N TYR A 67 18.24 11.33 11.78
CA TYR A 67 17.20 12.03 12.53
C TYR A 67 16.21 11.08 13.19
N ILE A 68 15.56 11.56 14.26
CA ILE A 68 14.40 10.93 14.87
C ILE A 68 13.23 11.89 14.75
N ILE A 69 12.16 11.46 14.07
CA ILE A 69 10.89 12.18 14.03
C ILE A 69 10.03 11.66 15.18
N HIS A 70 9.76 12.52 16.15
CA HIS A 70 8.89 12.25 17.28
C HIS A 70 7.46 12.63 16.92
N THR A 71 6.54 11.66 16.94
CA THR A 71 5.13 11.92 16.66
C THR A 71 4.27 11.50 17.85
N VAL A 72 3.27 12.31 18.20
CA VAL A 72 2.36 12.00 19.31
C VAL A 72 1.03 11.52 18.75
N ILE A 73 0.75 10.23 18.95
CA ILE A 73 -0.50 9.62 18.48
C ILE A 73 -1.61 9.90 19.51
N PRO A 74 -2.68 10.63 19.12
CA PRO A 74 -3.84 10.87 20.00
C PRO A 74 -4.54 9.55 20.33
N GLN A 75 -5.40 9.54 21.34
CA GLN A 75 -6.31 8.41 21.53
C GLN A 75 -7.35 8.36 20.41
N ARG A 76 -7.74 7.15 19.98
CA ARG A 76 -8.79 6.99 18.97
C ARG A 76 -10.07 7.69 19.44
N ASN A 77 -10.49 8.68 18.66
CA ASN A 77 -11.75 9.35 18.84
C ASN A 77 -12.70 8.97 17.69
N PHE A 78 -13.76 8.23 18.01
CA PHE A 78 -14.78 7.84 17.02
C PHE A 78 -15.47 9.05 16.36
N PHE A 79 -15.52 10.20 17.05
CA PHE A 79 -16.08 11.45 16.53
C PHE A 79 -15.08 12.28 15.74
N ASN A 80 -13.77 11.98 15.82
CA ASN A 80 -12.74 12.62 15.01
C ASN A 80 -11.79 11.59 14.38
N PRO A 81 -12.20 10.95 13.27
CA PRO A 81 -11.43 9.88 12.62
C PRO A 81 -10.17 10.38 11.91
N THR A 82 -9.97 11.70 11.77
CA THR A 82 -8.82 12.27 11.05
C THR A 82 -7.53 12.29 11.85
N SER A 83 -7.61 11.96 13.14
CA SER A 83 -6.51 12.14 14.09
C SER A 83 -5.24 11.34 13.73
N LEU A 84 -5.37 10.14 13.16
CA LEU A 84 -4.23 9.34 12.71
C LEU A 84 -3.64 9.84 11.38
N LYS A 85 -4.51 10.34 10.48
CA LYS A 85 -4.10 10.94 9.21
C LYS A 85 -3.17 12.13 9.45
N ASN A 86 -3.53 12.99 10.42
CA ASN A 86 -2.74 14.15 10.79
C ASN A 86 -1.32 13.78 11.25
N CYS A 87 -1.16 12.66 11.98
CA CYS A 87 0.17 12.18 12.36
C CYS A 87 1.02 11.86 11.12
N TYR A 88 0.50 11.08 10.16
CA TYR A 88 1.24 10.75 8.95
C TYR A 88 1.55 12.00 8.10
N GLU A 89 0.59 12.91 7.93
CA GLU A 89 0.80 14.17 7.20
C GLU A 89 1.85 15.05 7.89
N SER A 90 1.84 15.11 9.23
CA SER A 90 2.85 15.84 9.99
C SER A 90 4.24 15.20 9.87
N ILE A 91 4.33 13.87 9.83
CA ILE A 91 5.61 13.17 9.60
C ILE A 91 6.16 13.51 8.22
N LEU A 92 5.34 13.45 7.17
CA LEU A 92 5.77 13.81 5.81
C LEU A 92 6.21 15.26 5.71
N LYS A 93 5.49 16.18 6.38
CA LYS A 93 5.89 17.58 6.48
C LYS A 93 7.24 17.74 7.16
N THR A 94 7.43 17.12 8.33
CA THR A 94 8.71 17.17 9.05
C THR A 94 9.83 16.53 8.23
N ALA A 95 9.57 15.44 7.52
CA ALA A 95 10.51 14.79 6.61
C ALA A 95 10.97 15.72 5.48
N SER A 96 10.05 16.49 4.89
CA SER A 96 10.37 17.51 3.90
C SER A 96 11.21 18.65 4.50
N GLU A 97 10.89 19.11 5.72
CA GLU A 97 11.65 20.16 6.42
C GLU A 97 13.12 19.78 6.69
N ILE A 98 13.44 18.49 6.78
CA ILE A 98 14.79 17.97 7.01
C ILE A 98 15.40 17.26 5.79
N GLU A 99 14.73 17.34 4.63
CA GLU A 99 15.20 16.86 3.33
C GLU A 99 15.67 15.38 3.32
N ILE A 100 14.93 14.48 3.98
CA ILE A 100 15.26 13.04 3.99
C ILE A 100 14.81 12.31 2.72
N LYS A 101 15.51 11.22 2.39
CA LYS A 101 15.17 10.32 1.27
C LYS A 101 14.72 8.93 1.71
N SER A 102 15.02 8.53 2.94
CA SER A 102 14.58 7.25 3.51
C SER A 102 13.97 7.41 4.90
N LEU A 103 12.79 6.81 5.10
CA LEU A 103 12.02 6.90 6.34
C LEU A 103 11.64 5.51 6.84
N ALA A 104 11.92 5.21 8.10
CA ALA A 104 11.42 4.00 8.76
C ALA A 104 10.48 4.35 9.91
N LEU A 105 9.37 3.63 10.04
CA LEU A 105 8.38 3.88 11.08
C LEU A 105 7.63 2.61 11.48
N PRO A 106 7.13 2.52 12.71
CA PRO A 106 6.14 1.51 13.05
C PRO A 106 4.81 1.84 12.39
N LEU A 107 3.91 0.85 12.30
CA LEU A 107 2.54 1.12 11.89
C LEU A 107 1.81 1.90 13.02
N LEU A 108 1.53 3.17 12.77
CA LEU A 108 0.93 4.06 13.77
C LEU A 108 -0.52 3.67 14.06
N GLY A 109 -0.92 3.76 15.32
CA GLY A 109 -2.31 3.56 15.78
C GLY A 109 -2.61 2.12 16.23
N CYS A 110 -1.79 1.15 15.84
CA CYS A 110 -1.92 -0.23 16.30
C CYS A 110 -1.51 -0.37 17.78
N GLY A 111 -2.26 -1.18 18.55
CA GLY A 111 -2.06 -1.41 19.97
C GLY A 111 -2.98 -0.56 20.85
N ASP A 112 -2.44 0.03 21.91
CA ASP A 112 -3.20 0.65 23.02
C ASP A 112 -3.92 1.94 22.64
N LYS A 113 -3.77 2.39 21.39
CA LYS A 113 -4.35 3.61 20.85
C LYS A 113 -5.75 3.40 20.26
N GLY A 114 -6.19 2.14 20.12
CA GLY A 114 -7.57 1.78 19.79
C GLY A 114 -7.90 1.66 18.31
N TRP A 115 -6.95 1.89 17.39
CA TRP A 115 -7.15 1.57 15.96
C TRP A 115 -6.88 0.10 15.67
N THR A 116 -7.67 -0.48 14.78
CA THR A 116 -7.37 -1.81 14.24
C THR A 116 -6.20 -1.75 13.27
N MET A 117 -5.58 -2.91 13.01
CA MET A 117 -4.52 -3.08 12.02
C MET A 117 -4.95 -2.60 10.63
N ASP A 118 -6.16 -3.00 10.20
CA ASP A 118 -6.73 -2.65 8.90
C ASP A 118 -6.98 -1.14 8.76
N GLU A 119 -7.57 -0.50 9.79
CA GLU A 119 -7.78 0.95 9.79
C GLU A 119 -6.44 1.71 9.73
N SER A 120 -5.48 1.30 10.55
CA SER A 120 -4.16 1.94 10.64
C SER A 120 -3.44 1.89 9.29
N LEU A 121 -3.47 0.73 8.65
CA LEU A 121 -2.78 0.51 7.38
C LEU A 121 -3.47 1.20 6.21
N LYS A 122 -4.81 1.24 6.19
CA LYS A 122 -5.57 2.02 5.20
C LYS A 122 -5.22 3.50 5.27
N VAL A 123 -5.12 4.06 6.49
CA VAL A 123 -4.72 5.46 6.66
C VAL A 123 -3.27 5.68 6.22
N ALA A 124 -2.34 4.81 6.61
CA ALA A 124 -0.94 4.90 6.23
C ALA A 124 -0.75 4.91 4.71
N LEU A 125 -1.28 3.88 4.03
CA LEU A 125 -1.18 3.77 2.57
C LEU A 125 -1.85 4.92 1.85
N ARG A 126 -3.00 5.39 2.35
CA ARG A 126 -3.68 6.54 1.76
C ARG A 126 -2.82 7.80 1.83
N VAL A 127 -2.13 8.05 2.94
CA VAL A 127 -1.28 9.24 3.08
C VAL A 127 -0.03 9.10 2.22
N PHE A 128 0.71 7.99 2.32
CA PHE A 128 1.95 7.81 1.56
C PHE A 128 1.74 7.78 0.04
N ILE A 129 0.60 7.31 -0.45
CA ILE A 129 0.35 7.26 -1.90
C ILE A 129 -0.21 8.59 -2.45
N ASN A 130 -1.01 9.31 -1.66
CA ASN A 130 -1.76 10.48 -2.17
C ASN A 130 -1.20 11.84 -1.73
N CYS A 131 -0.31 11.87 -0.74
CA CYS A 131 0.37 13.10 -0.33
C CYS A 131 1.72 13.20 -1.04
N ASP A 132 2.00 14.37 -1.58
CA ASP A 132 3.27 14.66 -2.23
C ASP A 132 4.41 14.66 -1.22
N HIS A 133 5.51 13.98 -1.54
CA HIS A 133 6.71 13.91 -0.72
C HIS A 133 7.92 13.47 -1.53
N ASP A 134 9.11 13.92 -1.12
CA ASP A 134 10.39 13.61 -1.78
C ASP A 134 11.11 12.39 -1.21
N ILE A 135 10.43 11.56 -0.41
CA ILE A 135 10.99 10.34 0.19
C ILE A 135 11.00 9.23 -0.86
N ASP A 136 12.17 8.62 -1.10
CA ASP A 136 12.36 7.54 -2.07
C ASP A 136 11.96 6.18 -1.50
N GLU A 137 12.20 5.95 -0.20
CA GLU A 137 11.91 4.67 0.46
C GLU A 137 11.23 4.84 1.83
N ILE A 138 10.10 4.15 2.02
CA ILE A 138 9.36 4.13 3.28
C ILE A 138 9.26 2.69 3.79
N PHE A 139 9.78 2.46 4.99
CA PHE A 139 9.78 1.16 5.66
C PHE A 139 8.74 1.14 6.78
N ILE A 140 7.73 0.29 6.67
CA ILE A 140 6.86 -0.07 7.80
C ILE A 140 7.55 -1.20 8.57
N VAL A 141 8.03 -0.88 9.77
CA VAL A 141 8.86 -1.75 10.60
C VAL A 141 8.06 -2.32 11.75
N THR A 142 8.22 -3.62 11.99
CA THR A 142 7.67 -4.32 13.15
C THR A 142 8.60 -5.49 13.49
N ASP A 143 8.69 -5.82 14.77
CA ASP A 143 9.38 -6.99 15.30
C ASP A 143 8.42 -8.19 15.49
N LYS A 144 7.12 -7.99 15.24
CA LYS A 144 6.09 -9.03 15.40
C LYS A 144 5.75 -9.67 14.05
N GLU A 145 5.83 -10.99 14.00
CA GLU A 145 5.59 -11.76 12.79
C GLU A 145 4.14 -11.63 12.26
N ASP A 146 3.15 -11.60 13.15
CA ASP A 146 1.74 -11.49 12.77
C ASP A 146 1.41 -10.11 12.17
N GLU A 147 1.97 -9.04 12.74
CA GLU A 147 1.85 -7.69 12.18
C GLU A 147 2.53 -7.62 10.80
N PHE A 148 3.73 -8.19 10.67
CA PHE A 148 4.44 -8.26 9.40
C PHE A 148 3.64 -9.00 8.32
N LYS A 149 3.01 -10.13 8.66
CA LYS A 149 2.14 -10.89 7.73
C LYS A 149 0.91 -10.07 7.33
N ALA A 150 0.26 -9.42 8.28
CA ALA A 150 -0.92 -8.60 8.03
C ALA A 150 -0.61 -7.40 7.11
N VAL A 151 0.47 -6.68 7.40
CA VAL A 151 0.92 -5.53 6.57
C VAL A 151 1.22 -5.97 5.15
N ASN A 152 1.99 -7.06 4.99
CA ASN A 152 2.30 -7.58 3.66
C ASN A 152 1.07 -8.07 2.89
N ALA A 153 0.08 -8.67 3.56
CA ALA A 153 -1.15 -9.11 2.91
C ALA A 153 -1.92 -7.94 2.28
N VAL A 154 -1.99 -6.81 2.98
CA VAL A 154 -2.67 -5.60 2.48
C VAL A 154 -1.86 -4.91 1.38
N ILE A 155 -0.54 -4.79 1.51
CA ILE A 155 0.34 -4.25 0.44
C ILE A 155 0.19 -5.09 -0.83
N ARG A 156 0.25 -6.43 -0.72
CA ARG A 156 0.03 -7.35 -1.85
C ARG A 156 -1.34 -7.14 -2.47
N LYS A 157 -2.40 -7.01 -1.65
CA LYS A 157 -3.76 -6.77 -2.16
C LYS A 157 -3.88 -5.45 -2.90
N LYS A 158 -3.32 -4.36 -2.36
CA LYS A 158 -3.32 -3.05 -3.04
C LYS A 158 -2.61 -3.10 -4.40
N ARG A 159 -1.47 -3.79 -4.49
CA ARG A 159 -0.78 -4.02 -5.78
C ARG A 159 -1.66 -4.78 -6.78
N CYS A 160 -2.35 -5.83 -6.34
CA CYS A 160 -3.28 -6.57 -7.20
C CYS A 160 -4.42 -5.69 -7.72
N LEU A 161 -4.98 -4.82 -6.86
CA LEU A 161 -5.98 -3.83 -7.28
C LEU A 161 -5.40 -2.83 -8.29
N LEU A 162 -4.15 -2.38 -8.09
CA LEU A 162 -3.48 -1.46 -8.98
C LEU A 162 -3.27 -2.05 -10.40
N LEU A 163 -3.04 -3.36 -10.51
CA LEU A 163 -3.00 -4.04 -11.82
C LEU A 163 -4.34 -3.94 -12.55
N LEU A 164 -5.45 -4.12 -11.84
CA LEU A 164 -6.79 -3.94 -12.41
C LEU A 164 -7.02 -2.49 -12.83
N GLU A 165 -6.54 -1.52 -12.03
CA GLU A 165 -6.56 -0.10 -12.39
C GLU A 165 -5.73 0.20 -13.64
N GLY A 166 -4.59 -0.45 -13.81
CA GLY A 166 -3.75 -0.35 -15.00
C GLY A 166 -4.46 -0.85 -16.27
N VAL A 167 -5.17 -1.98 -16.19
CA VAL A 167 -5.98 -2.46 -17.34
C VAL A 167 -7.15 -1.51 -17.62
N ARG A 168 -7.84 -1.01 -16.59
CA ARG A 168 -8.89 0.00 -16.74
C ARG A 168 -8.36 1.26 -17.42
N GLU A 169 -7.16 1.69 -17.08
CA GLU A 169 -6.51 2.85 -17.70
C GLU A 169 -6.15 2.57 -19.18
N LEU A 170 -5.70 1.37 -19.52
CA LEU A 170 -5.55 0.97 -20.93
C LEU A 170 -6.86 1.05 -21.72
N HIS A 171 -7.99 0.66 -21.13
CA HIS A 171 -9.30 0.77 -21.76
C HIS A 171 -9.70 2.22 -22.01
N ARG A 172 -9.39 3.13 -21.08
CA ARG A 172 -9.59 4.58 -21.25
C ARG A 172 -8.74 5.16 -22.38
N ARG A 173 -7.54 4.61 -22.58
CA ARG A 173 -6.65 4.92 -23.72
C ARG A 173 -7.08 4.27 -25.04
N GLY A 174 -8.09 3.38 -25.01
CA GLY A 174 -8.72 2.79 -26.19
C GLY A 174 -8.28 1.35 -26.51
N TYR A 175 -7.52 0.68 -25.64
CA TYR A 175 -7.14 -0.74 -25.79
C TYR A 175 -8.22 -1.66 -25.19
N GLN A 176 -9.45 -1.58 -25.69
CA GLN A 176 -10.61 -2.30 -25.16
C GLN A 176 -10.65 -3.79 -25.57
N ASN A 177 -9.67 -4.24 -26.33
CA ASN A 177 -9.39 -5.65 -26.66
C ASN A 177 -8.70 -6.40 -25.51
N VAL A 178 -8.07 -5.70 -24.56
CA VAL A 178 -7.40 -6.33 -23.42
C VAL A 178 -8.44 -6.94 -22.47
N ARG A 179 -8.25 -8.20 -22.09
CA ARG A 179 -9.11 -8.94 -21.17
C ARG A 179 -8.33 -9.31 -19.91
N ILE A 180 -9.08 -9.53 -18.83
CA ILE A 180 -8.56 -10.08 -17.58
C ILE A 180 -9.26 -11.38 -17.22
N LEU A 181 -8.52 -12.27 -16.56
CA LEU A 181 -9.03 -13.45 -15.89
C LEU A 181 -8.33 -13.59 -14.53
N PRO A 182 -8.99 -13.14 -13.44
CA PRO A 182 -8.47 -13.31 -12.10
C PRO A 182 -8.90 -14.66 -11.51
N TYR A 183 -8.02 -15.34 -10.78
CA TYR A 183 -8.33 -16.65 -10.20
C TYR A 183 -7.38 -16.98 -9.04
N MET A 184 -7.71 -18.01 -8.25
CA MET A 184 -6.80 -18.52 -7.22
C MET A 184 -5.88 -19.59 -7.80
N ALA A 185 -4.60 -19.57 -7.41
CA ALA A 185 -3.68 -20.66 -7.69
C ALA A 185 -4.24 -21.99 -7.15
N PRO A 186 -3.86 -23.15 -7.70
CA PRO A 186 -4.34 -24.46 -7.22
C PRO A 186 -4.11 -24.72 -5.73
N SER A 187 -3.10 -24.08 -5.13
CA SER A 187 -2.83 -24.16 -3.69
C SER A 187 -3.84 -23.38 -2.82
N GLY A 188 -4.66 -22.51 -3.42
CA GLY A 188 -5.54 -21.57 -2.72
C GLY A 188 -4.82 -20.42 -2.02
N VAL A 189 -3.47 -20.34 -2.12
CA VAL A 189 -2.67 -19.37 -1.36
C VAL A 189 -2.50 -18.04 -2.09
N PHE A 190 -2.30 -18.10 -3.42
CA PHE A 190 -1.96 -16.92 -4.21
C PHE A 190 -3.09 -16.58 -5.18
N TRP A 191 -3.41 -15.30 -5.25
CA TRP A 191 -4.26 -14.75 -6.28
C TRP A 191 -3.44 -14.54 -7.55
N ARG A 192 -4.03 -14.83 -8.71
CA ARG A 192 -3.41 -14.69 -10.02
C ARG A 192 -4.29 -13.86 -10.92
N LEU A 193 -3.65 -13.17 -11.85
CA LEU A 193 -4.30 -12.39 -12.88
C LEU A 193 -3.65 -12.73 -14.21
N ASP A 194 -4.43 -13.30 -15.10
CA ASP A 194 -4.08 -13.35 -16.51
C ASP A 194 -4.61 -12.09 -17.18
N ILE A 195 -3.74 -11.37 -17.87
CA ILE A 195 -4.07 -10.23 -18.73
C ILE A 195 -3.68 -10.63 -20.14
N PHE A 196 -4.57 -10.49 -21.10
CA PHE A 196 -4.30 -10.94 -22.46
C PHE A 196 -4.96 -10.07 -23.51
N ASP A 197 -4.39 -10.05 -24.69
CA ASP A 197 -4.92 -9.39 -25.87
C ASP A 197 -5.68 -10.40 -26.73
N THR A 198 -6.96 -10.15 -27.02
CA THR A 198 -7.80 -11.02 -27.85
C THR A 198 -7.44 -11.00 -29.34
N ILE A 199 -6.58 -10.09 -29.79
CA ILE A 199 -6.15 -9.98 -31.19
C ILE A 199 -4.88 -10.81 -31.42
N THR A 200 -3.85 -10.57 -30.61
CA THR A 200 -2.56 -11.23 -30.75
C THR A 200 -2.46 -12.54 -29.97
N ASN A 201 -3.38 -12.79 -29.04
CA ASN A 201 -3.32 -13.86 -28.03
C ASN A 201 -2.09 -13.79 -27.12
N ASN A 202 -1.39 -12.64 -27.10
CA ASN A 202 -0.33 -12.40 -26.12
C ASN A 202 -0.93 -12.39 -24.71
N LYS A 203 -0.23 -13.04 -23.79
CA LYS A 203 -0.70 -13.25 -22.42
C LYS A 203 0.38 -12.94 -21.40
N LEU A 204 0.00 -12.16 -20.41
CA LEU A 204 0.80 -11.75 -19.27
C LEU A 204 0.16 -12.28 -18.00
N ARG A 205 0.92 -13.02 -17.20
CA ARG A 205 0.45 -13.61 -15.95
C ARG A 205 1.12 -12.96 -14.76
N TYR A 206 0.31 -12.55 -13.80
CA TYR A 206 0.74 -12.12 -12.48
C TYR A 206 0.32 -13.12 -11.40
N SER A 207 1.13 -13.22 -10.34
CA SER A 207 0.83 -14.01 -9.14
C SER A 207 1.19 -13.19 -7.91
N SER A 208 0.30 -13.10 -6.93
CA SER A 208 0.55 -12.36 -5.68
C SER A 208 1.70 -12.94 -4.84
N GLY A 209 2.14 -14.16 -5.13
CA GLY A 209 3.35 -14.76 -4.57
C GLY A 209 4.66 -14.27 -5.22
N GLY A 210 4.59 -13.77 -6.46
CA GLY A 210 5.73 -13.20 -7.20
C GLY A 210 6.09 -11.77 -6.83
N GLN A 211 5.48 -11.24 -5.76
CA GLN A 211 5.72 -9.90 -5.22
C GLN A 211 5.52 -8.79 -6.26
N GLU A 212 6.52 -7.94 -6.55
CA GLU A 212 6.38 -6.80 -7.46
C GLU A 212 6.47 -7.18 -8.95
N GLN A 213 6.85 -8.41 -9.28
CA GLN A 213 7.20 -8.77 -10.65
C GLN A 213 5.97 -8.99 -11.55
N LEU A 214 5.94 -8.31 -12.69
CA LEU A 214 4.99 -8.48 -13.78
C LEU A 214 5.74 -8.65 -15.10
N GLY A 215 5.86 -9.90 -15.57
CA GLY A 215 6.71 -10.21 -16.73
C GLY A 215 8.17 -9.88 -16.43
N ASN A 216 8.79 -9.05 -17.27
CA ASN A 216 10.14 -8.55 -17.07
C ASN A 216 10.20 -7.17 -16.36
N SER A 217 9.05 -6.67 -15.91
CA SER A 217 8.92 -5.36 -15.28
C SER A 217 8.53 -5.48 -13.79
N ILE A 218 8.65 -4.36 -13.07
CA ILE A 218 8.34 -4.25 -11.63
C ILE A 218 7.18 -3.26 -11.48
N VAL A 219 6.16 -3.64 -10.70
CA VAL A 219 5.02 -2.79 -10.32
C VAL A 219 5.07 -2.55 -8.82
N GLN A 220 5.36 -1.31 -8.44
CA GLN A 220 5.38 -0.87 -7.04
C GLN A 220 3.96 -0.57 -6.56
N VAL A 221 3.76 -0.54 -5.23
CA VAL A 221 2.42 -0.36 -4.63
C VAL A 221 1.90 1.09 -4.74
N ASP A 222 2.82 2.04 -4.91
CA ASP A 222 2.65 3.47 -5.06
C ASP A 222 2.73 3.94 -6.53
N ASP A 223 2.92 3.02 -7.48
CA ASP A 223 2.86 3.35 -8.90
C ASP A 223 1.47 3.92 -9.27
N SER A 224 1.46 4.89 -10.20
CA SER A 224 0.19 5.38 -10.75
C SER A 224 -0.44 4.34 -11.68
N SER A 225 -1.78 4.33 -11.78
CA SER A 225 -2.48 3.47 -12.75
C SER A 225 -1.99 3.70 -14.18
N SER A 226 -1.58 4.93 -14.51
CA SER A 226 -0.98 5.31 -15.78
C SER A 226 0.35 4.60 -16.04
N LYS A 227 1.25 4.58 -15.05
CA LYS A 227 2.53 3.86 -15.15
C LYS A 227 2.31 2.36 -15.27
N VAL A 228 1.38 1.80 -14.51
CA VAL A 228 1.04 0.36 -14.60
C VAL A 228 0.45 0.01 -15.97
N ALA A 229 -0.38 0.89 -16.55
CA ALA A 229 -0.86 0.73 -17.91
C ALA A 229 0.30 0.71 -18.94
N ASP A 230 1.30 1.57 -18.78
CA ASP A 230 2.49 1.57 -19.65
C ASP A 230 3.28 0.26 -19.55
N VAL A 231 3.41 -0.27 -18.33
CA VAL A 231 4.05 -1.58 -18.10
C VAL A 231 3.26 -2.69 -18.81
N ILE A 232 1.94 -2.76 -18.61
CA ILE A 232 1.10 -3.79 -19.24
C ILE A 232 1.14 -3.66 -20.77
N PHE A 233 1.08 -2.44 -21.30
CA PHE A 233 1.18 -2.15 -22.74
C PHE A 233 2.47 -2.73 -23.33
N LYS A 234 3.61 -2.46 -22.67
CA LYS A 234 4.93 -2.93 -23.08
C LYS A 234 5.03 -4.46 -23.01
N GLU A 235 4.67 -5.06 -21.87
CA GLU A 235 4.81 -6.51 -21.64
C GLU A 235 3.88 -7.33 -22.56
N LEU A 236 2.70 -6.82 -22.90
CA LEU A 236 1.81 -7.44 -23.89
C LEU A 236 2.18 -7.13 -25.35
N SER A 237 3.12 -6.21 -25.59
CA SER A 237 3.50 -5.75 -26.92
C SER A 237 2.30 -5.24 -27.74
N LEU A 238 1.42 -4.46 -27.11
CA LEU A 238 0.25 -3.88 -27.78
C LEU A 238 0.68 -2.88 -28.86
N THR A 239 0.04 -2.90 -30.02
CA THR A 239 0.45 -2.07 -31.18
C THR A 239 -0.63 -1.11 -31.65
N GLU A 240 -1.90 -1.53 -31.65
CA GLU A 240 -3.00 -0.76 -32.23
C GLU A 240 -4.10 -0.46 -31.21
N VAL A 241 -4.67 0.75 -31.30
CA VAL A 241 -5.82 1.15 -30.47
C VAL A 241 -7.08 0.53 -31.05
N GLN A 242 -7.85 -0.17 -30.23
CA GLN A 242 -9.07 -0.84 -30.66
C GLN A 242 -10.23 -0.60 -29.68
N LYS A 243 -11.03 0.43 -29.98
CA LYS A 243 -12.27 0.76 -29.25
C LYS A 243 -13.45 -0.09 -29.74
N ALA A 244 -13.37 -1.40 -29.57
CA ALA A 244 -14.32 -2.34 -30.18
C ALA A 244 -15.27 -3.06 -29.20
N ASP A 245 -15.13 -2.86 -27.88
CA ASP A 245 -15.94 -3.56 -26.89
C ASP A 245 -16.29 -2.67 -25.69
N GLN A 246 -17.18 -1.71 -25.94
CA GLN A 246 -17.61 -0.75 -24.93
C GLN A 246 -18.39 -1.41 -23.79
N GLU A 247 -19.11 -2.51 -24.06
CA GLU A 247 -19.82 -3.27 -23.02
C GLU A 247 -18.84 -3.88 -22.02
N TYR A 248 -17.78 -4.53 -22.51
CA TYR A 248 -16.74 -5.06 -21.63
C TYR A 248 -16.01 -3.95 -20.88
N ALA A 249 -15.71 -2.83 -21.53
CA ALA A 249 -15.03 -1.71 -20.88
C ALA A 249 -15.86 -1.12 -19.72
N ILE A 250 -17.18 -0.95 -19.90
CA ILE A 250 -18.09 -0.51 -18.83
C ILE A 250 -18.13 -1.55 -17.71
N TRP A 251 -18.27 -2.83 -18.06
CA TRP A 251 -18.28 -3.91 -17.08
C TRP A 251 -16.99 -3.97 -16.25
N LEU A 252 -15.83 -3.80 -16.89
CA LEU A 252 -14.52 -3.78 -16.24
C LEU A 252 -14.41 -2.57 -15.31
N ASP A 253 -14.84 -1.38 -15.75
CA ASP A 253 -14.83 -0.17 -14.92
C ASP A 253 -15.63 -0.39 -13.63
N CYS A 254 -16.84 -0.96 -13.73
CA CYS A 254 -17.66 -1.33 -12.58
C CYS A 254 -16.98 -2.38 -11.67
N LEU A 255 -16.32 -3.39 -12.24
CA LEU A 255 -15.60 -4.41 -11.47
C LEU A 255 -14.46 -3.78 -10.67
N VAL A 256 -13.67 -2.93 -11.31
CA VAL A 256 -12.52 -2.27 -10.68
C VAL A 256 -12.98 -1.30 -9.60
N GLU A 257 -14.01 -0.49 -9.88
CA GLU A 257 -14.60 0.41 -8.88
C GLU A 257 -15.12 -0.35 -7.66
N ALA A 258 -15.87 -1.43 -7.86
CA ALA A 258 -16.36 -2.27 -6.77
C ALA A 258 -15.20 -2.89 -5.97
N SER A 259 -14.19 -3.42 -6.68
CA SER A 259 -13.03 -4.07 -6.07
C SER A 259 -12.24 -3.13 -5.17
N ILE A 260 -12.04 -1.90 -5.62
CA ILE A 260 -11.38 -0.85 -4.83
C ILE A 260 -12.27 -0.41 -3.68
N GLY A 261 -13.56 -0.18 -3.93
CA GLY A 261 -14.52 0.34 -2.96
C GLY A 261 -14.66 -0.55 -1.72
N ILE A 262 -14.65 -1.87 -1.91
CA ILE A 262 -14.72 -2.84 -0.79
C ILE A 262 -13.35 -3.44 -0.42
N PHE A 263 -12.29 -3.06 -1.12
CA PHE A 263 -10.92 -3.56 -0.93
C PHE A 263 -10.83 -5.10 -1.00
N GLN A 264 -11.43 -5.68 -2.04
CA GLN A 264 -11.41 -7.12 -2.31
C GLN A 264 -10.92 -7.40 -3.73
N LEU A 265 -10.33 -8.58 -3.93
CA LEU A 265 -9.90 -9.01 -5.25
C LEU A 265 -11.02 -9.84 -5.90
N PRO A 266 -11.32 -9.60 -7.18
CA PRO A 266 -12.25 -10.44 -7.91
C PRO A 266 -11.59 -11.78 -8.17
N TRP A 267 -12.38 -12.85 -8.27
CA TRP A 267 -11.89 -14.12 -8.77
C TRP A 267 -13.00 -14.83 -9.55
N ALA A 268 -12.59 -15.45 -10.65
CA ALA A 268 -13.40 -16.31 -11.49
C ALA A 268 -13.25 -17.77 -11.03
N PHE A 269 -14.30 -18.56 -11.22
CA PHE A 269 -14.21 -20.01 -11.04
C PHE A 269 -13.52 -20.69 -12.22
N ALA A 270 -12.92 -21.84 -11.95
CA ALA A 270 -12.34 -22.69 -12.99
C ALA A 270 -13.42 -23.17 -13.96
N GLU A 271 -13.02 -23.42 -15.22
CA GLU A 271 -13.86 -23.88 -16.34
C GLU A 271 -14.74 -25.11 -16.03
N TYR A 272 -14.40 -25.88 -15.00
CA TYR A 272 -15.11 -27.10 -14.59
C TYR A 272 -16.29 -26.87 -13.63
N VAL A 273 -16.51 -25.63 -13.20
CA VAL A 273 -17.67 -25.26 -12.36
C VAL A 273 -18.53 -24.30 -13.17
N GLU A 274 -19.74 -24.71 -13.54
CA GLU A 274 -20.73 -23.80 -14.12
C GLU A 274 -21.11 -22.77 -13.06
N THR A 275 -20.63 -21.53 -13.23
CA THR A 275 -21.01 -20.40 -12.39
C THR A 275 -21.54 -19.26 -13.22
N ASP A 276 -22.62 -18.65 -12.75
CA ASP A 276 -23.27 -17.52 -13.43
C ASP A 276 -22.68 -16.16 -13.02
N CYS A 277 -21.61 -16.16 -12.23
CA CYS A 277 -20.99 -14.96 -11.69
C CYS A 277 -19.50 -15.15 -11.36
N TRP A 278 -18.79 -14.03 -11.26
CA TRP A 278 -17.53 -13.90 -10.54
C TRP A 278 -17.80 -13.54 -9.09
N HIS A 279 -16.79 -13.67 -8.23
CA HIS A 279 -16.90 -13.31 -6.83
C HIS A 279 -15.98 -12.17 -6.46
N LEU A 280 -16.48 -11.28 -5.61
CA LEU A 280 -15.74 -10.20 -5.01
C LEU A 280 -15.93 -10.28 -3.49
N GLY A 281 -15.08 -11.07 -2.83
CA GLY A 281 -15.33 -11.49 -1.44
C GLY A 281 -16.64 -12.29 -1.36
N SER A 282 -17.60 -11.80 -0.57
CA SER A 282 -18.94 -12.38 -0.43
C SER A 282 -19.95 -11.89 -1.48
N ILE A 283 -19.57 -10.94 -2.33
CA ILE A 283 -20.46 -10.34 -3.33
C ILE A 283 -20.36 -11.16 -4.63
N GLN A 284 -21.50 -11.49 -5.22
CA GLN A 284 -21.58 -12.02 -6.58
C GLN A 284 -21.55 -10.86 -7.58
N PHE A 285 -20.65 -10.94 -8.54
CA PHE A 285 -20.46 -9.95 -9.60
C PHE A 285 -20.82 -10.58 -10.96
N PRO A 286 -21.59 -9.92 -11.83
CA PRO A 286 -22.02 -10.50 -13.10
C PRO A 286 -20.82 -10.90 -13.97
N LEU A 287 -20.97 -11.97 -14.76
CA LEU A 287 -19.94 -12.38 -15.72
C LEU A 287 -19.66 -11.26 -16.75
N PRO A 288 -18.44 -11.20 -17.32
CA PRO A 288 -18.16 -10.29 -18.41
C PRO A 288 -19.08 -10.56 -19.60
N PRO A 289 -19.45 -9.53 -20.38
CA PRO A 289 -20.17 -9.74 -21.64
C PRO A 289 -19.35 -10.66 -22.56
N ASN A 290 -20.03 -11.54 -23.30
CA ASN A 290 -19.42 -12.54 -24.17
C ASN A 290 -18.41 -13.49 -23.47
N TYR A 291 -18.55 -13.72 -22.16
CA TYR A 291 -17.62 -14.51 -21.32
C TYR A 291 -17.08 -15.78 -21.99
N ARG A 292 -17.95 -16.67 -22.48
CA ARG A 292 -17.52 -17.95 -23.10
C ARG A 292 -16.62 -17.76 -24.34
N ARG A 293 -16.85 -16.71 -25.14
CA ARG A 293 -15.98 -16.39 -26.30
C ARG A 293 -14.62 -15.83 -25.89
N ASN A 294 -14.51 -15.27 -24.69
CA ASN A 294 -13.31 -14.56 -24.23
C ASN A 294 -12.32 -15.45 -23.46
N ILE A 295 -12.71 -16.65 -23.02
CA ILE A 295 -11.84 -17.56 -22.22
C ILE A 295 -11.38 -18.77 -23.02
N GLU A 296 -12.08 -19.14 -24.10
CA GLU A 296 -11.75 -20.28 -24.97
C GLU A 296 -10.59 -19.99 -25.97
N LEU A 297 -9.86 -18.88 -25.80
CA LEU A 297 -8.71 -18.44 -26.61
C LEU A 297 -7.39 -18.61 -25.84
#